data_AF-A0A2M4BLD4-F1
#
_entry.id   AF-A0A2M4BLD4-F1
#
_cell.length_a   1.000
_cell.length_b   1.000
_cell.length_c   1.000
_cell.angle_alpha   90.00
_cell.angle_beta   90.00
_cell.angle_gamma   90.00
#
_symmetry.space_group_name_H-M   'P 1'
#
loop_
_entity.id
_entity.type
_entity.pdbx_description
1 polymer ?
#
loop_
_entity_poly.entity_id
_entity_poly.type
_entity_poly.pdbx_seq_one_letter_code
_entity_poly.pdbx_strand_id
1 'polypeptide(L)'
;MLLNLHDMAPLADSRRLGTVLLFLLIELLLDGAESASQAEIERHLEMGRDFLARGQLSDALTHYHAAVEGDPSNYLTYFKRGTVYFALGKAKFAVSDFSRVLELKPDFTAARAQRASVFLKMGDFDNAEADLMVVLRHDPHNPDANQQYSRIGPARDQWYLCVDVMERGDFTTAIALLTQLLEYCPWSVEIREARAQMYLRIGDRMAAVSDFRSVNRLSQDSTDGYYQLSRILYDVGDSGAALKEIRECLRLDPEHKDCFPFYKKIKKVDKVYVDAQQAREEQRFADCIAAGEKLIKLEPDVPMIVYNGKQLLCSCLVKDEQFTTAVTRCREALDIYSDPEVMCDRAEALVGAEMYDEAIVQYREALEINDNLQRAKDGIEHAQRVQKQAERRDYYKILGVKRSATKQEIVKAYRKAAQKWHPDNFQGDEKKMAEKKFIDIAAAKEVLTDPEKRKQFDAGQDPLDPEAGRNGFGGGNPFHHFHHGSPFQFKFHFT
;
A
#
# COMPACT_ATOMS: atom_id res chain seq x y z
N MET A 1 9.22 -65.97 -36.37
CA MET A 1 8.64 -67.09 -37.14
C MET A 1 7.22 -66.65 -37.50
N LEU A 2 6.99 -66.39 -38.79
CA LEU A 2 5.71 -65.88 -39.31
C LEU A 2 4.63 -66.97 -39.14
N LEU A 3 3.56 -66.67 -38.39
CA LEU A 3 2.35 -67.48 -38.38
C LEU A 3 1.20 -66.68 -38.99
N ASN A 4 0.60 -67.28 -40.03
CA ASN A 4 -0.41 -66.72 -40.90
C ASN A 4 -1.77 -66.56 -40.20
N LEU A 5 -2.45 -65.46 -40.54
CA LEU A 5 -3.76 -65.00 -40.07
C LEU A 5 -4.95 -65.70 -40.76
N HIS A 6 -4.89 -67.03 -40.98
CA HIS A 6 -5.95 -67.72 -41.75
C HIS A 6 -6.70 -68.86 -41.06
N ASP A 7 -6.50 -69.09 -39.76
CA ASP A 7 -7.34 -70.01 -38.99
C ASP A 7 -8.00 -69.27 -37.82
N MET A 8 -9.06 -68.51 -38.13
CA MET A 8 -9.90 -67.85 -37.13
C MET A 8 -11.38 -68.15 -37.40
N ALA A 9 -11.90 -69.17 -36.74
CA ALA A 9 -13.31 -69.28 -36.31
C ALA A 9 -13.45 -70.40 -35.24
N PRO A 10 -14.43 -70.33 -34.33
CA PRO A 10 -14.81 -69.22 -33.47
C PRO A 10 -14.63 -69.64 -32.00
N LEU A 11 -13.83 -68.92 -31.21
CA LEU A 11 -13.85 -69.08 -29.75
C LEU A 11 -15.02 -68.29 -29.19
N ALA A 12 -16.20 -68.89 -29.30
CA ALA A 12 -17.39 -68.54 -28.54
C ALA A 12 -17.17 -68.91 -27.07
N ASP A 13 -16.62 -67.97 -26.30
CA ASP A 13 -16.79 -67.95 -24.85
C ASP A 13 -16.58 -66.50 -24.37
N SER A 14 -17.68 -65.78 -24.12
CA SER A 14 -17.63 -64.37 -23.68
C SER A 14 -16.82 -64.17 -22.40
N ARG A 15 -16.67 -65.24 -21.61
CA ARG A 15 -15.79 -65.28 -20.43
C ARG A 15 -14.31 -65.24 -20.79
N ARG A 16 -13.88 -65.89 -21.88
CA ARG A 16 -12.48 -65.90 -22.33
C ARG A 16 -12.06 -64.56 -22.92
N LEU A 17 -12.95 -63.90 -23.67
CA LEU A 17 -12.70 -62.54 -24.16
C LEU A 17 -12.60 -61.54 -23.01
N GLY A 18 -13.49 -61.65 -22.01
CA GLY A 18 -13.43 -60.81 -20.81
C GLY A 18 -12.15 -61.01 -20.00
N THR A 19 -11.66 -62.26 -19.86
CA THR A 19 -10.39 -62.53 -19.19
C THR A 19 -9.19 -62.03 -20.00
N VAL A 20 -9.20 -62.14 -21.33
CA VAL A 20 -8.11 -61.61 -22.17
C VAL A 20 -8.10 -60.09 -22.14
N LEU A 21 -9.27 -59.43 -22.15
CA LEU A 21 -9.36 -57.99 -21.99
C LEU A 21 -8.91 -57.53 -20.60
N LEU A 22 -9.23 -58.31 -19.55
CA LEU A 22 -8.78 -58.04 -18.19
C LEU A 22 -7.26 -58.22 -18.05
N PHE A 23 -6.67 -59.26 -18.66
CA PHE A 23 -5.22 -59.46 -18.69
C PHE A 23 -4.53 -58.36 -19.50
N LEU A 24 -5.09 -57.93 -20.63
CA LEU A 24 -4.58 -56.79 -21.39
C LEU A 24 -4.75 -55.46 -20.64
N LEU A 25 -5.82 -55.27 -19.87
CA LEU A 25 -5.99 -54.10 -19.00
C LEU A 25 -5.03 -54.12 -17.81
N ILE A 26 -4.78 -55.29 -17.22
CA ILE A 26 -3.80 -55.49 -16.16
C ILE A 26 -2.39 -55.29 -16.71
N GLU A 27 -2.07 -55.79 -17.91
CA GLU A 27 -0.82 -55.49 -18.60
C GLU A 27 -0.73 -54.00 -18.92
N LEU A 28 -1.77 -53.34 -19.44
CA LEU A 28 -1.77 -51.89 -19.71
C LEU A 28 -1.65 -51.05 -18.41
N LEU A 29 -2.18 -51.54 -17.28
CA LEU A 29 -2.05 -50.94 -15.95
C LEU A 29 -0.69 -51.21 -15.30
N LEU A 30 -0.01 -52.31 -15.66
CA LEU A 30 1.33 -52.67 -15.20
C LEU A 30 2.43 -52.04 -16.08
N ASP A 31 2.18 -51.90 -17.39
CA ASP A 31 3.08 -51.28 -18.38
C ASP A 31 3.04 -49.74 -18.30
N GLY A 32 1.99 -49.18 -17.65
CA GLY A 32 1.95 -47.79 -17.19
C GLY A 32 2.68 -47.54 -15.86
N ALA A 33 3.24 -48.59 -15.25
CA ALA A 33 4.08 -48.53 -14.07
C ALA A 33 5.50 -48.99 -14.41
N GLU A 34 6.13 -48.35 -15.38
CA GLU A 34 7.60 -48.34 -15.44
C GLU A 34 8.10 -47.67 -14.15
N SER A 35 8.34 -48.46 -13.11
CA SER A 35 9.20 -48.05 -12.00
C SER A 35 10.50 -47.56 -12.64
N ALA A 36 10.84 -46.28 -12.42
CA ALA A 36 12.10 -45.72 -12.91
C ALA A 36 13.22 -46.73 -12.64
N SER A 37 14.05 -47.00 -13.65
CA SER A 37 15.10 -48.00 -13.50
C SER A 37 15.98 -47.61 -12.30
N GLN A 38 16.50 -48.60 -11.57
CA GLN A 38 17.36 -48.33 -10.42
C GLN A 38 18.52 -47.38 -10.76
N ALA A 39 19.02 -47.45 -12.00
CA ALA A 39 20.06 -46.56 -12.53
C ALA A 39 19.57 -45.11 -12.66
N GLU A 40 18.33 -44.87 -13.07
CA GLU A 40 17.74 -43.53 -13.15
C GLU A 40 17.55 -42.93 -11.75
N ILE A 41 17.07 -43.72 -10.79
CA ILE A 41 16.91 -43.29 -9.39
C ILE A 41 18.27 -42.90 -8.81
N GLU A 42 19.30 -43.73 -8.99
CA GLU A 42 20.68 -43.46 -8.55
C GLU A 42 21.22 -42.18 -9.19
N ARG A 43 20.96 -41.96 -10.49
CA ARG A 43 21.34 -40.75 -11.20
C ARG A 43 20.67 -39.51 -10.62
N HIS A 44 19.37 -39.58 -10.32
CA HIS A 44 18.66 -38.49 -9.64
C HIS A 44 19.23 -38.22 -8.24
N LEU A 45 19.59 -39.26 -7.48
CA LEU A 45 20.25 -39.11 -6.18
C LEU A 45 21.65 -38.49 -6.27
N GLU A 46 22.41 -38.77 -7.32
CA GLU A 46 23.71 -38.16 -7.57
C GLU A 46 23.57 -36.68 -7.96
N MET A 47 22.68 -36.37 -8.91
CA MET A 47 22.39 -34.99 -9.31
C MET A 47 21.88 -34.17 -8.13
N GLY A 48 20.95 -34.70 -7.32
CA GLY A 48 20.45 -34.04 -6.12
C GLY A 48 21.54 -33.72 -5.09
N ARG A 49 22.55 -34.60 -4.96
CA ARG A 49 23.72 -34.36 -4.09
C ARG A 49 24.62 -33.27 -4.64
N ASP A 50 24.93 -33.30 -5.93
CA ASP A 50 25.79 -32.31 -6.58
C ASP A 50 25.17 -30.91 -6.56
N PHE A 51 23.88 -30.77 -6.88
CA PHE A 51 23.16 -29.50 -6.76
C PHE A 51 23.11 -28.99 -5.32
N LEU A 52 22.89 -29.87 -4.34
CA LEU A 52 22.91 -29.49 -2.93
C LEU A 52 24.28 -28.98 -2.49
N ALA A 53 25.37 -29.65 -2.92
CA ALA A 53 26.74 -29.23 -2.64
C ALA A 53 27.07 -27.85 -3.26
N ARG A 54 26.44 -27.50 -4.38
CA ARG A 54 26.55 -26.19 -5.04
C ARG A 54 25.61 -25.13 -4.46
N GLY A 55 24.79 -25.46 -3.47
CA GLY A 55 23.78 -24.57 -2.90
C GLY A 55 22.55 -24.34 -3.79
N GLN A 56 22.41 -25.10 -4.88
CA GLN A 56 21.27 -25.01 -5.80
C GLN A 56 20.09 -25.82 -5.23
N LEU A 57 19.46 -25.30 -4.17
CA LEU A 57 18.44 -26.01 -3.41
C LEU A 57 17.18 -26.36 -4.22
N SER A 58 16.74 -25.48 -5.12
CA SER A 58 15.56 -25.74 -5.97
C SER A 58 15.79 -26.87 -6.96
N ASP A 59 16.97 -26.92 -7.59
CA ASP A 59 17.32 -27.99 -8.54
C ASP A 59 17.51 -29.32 -7.80
N ALA A 60 18.19 -29.29 -6.64
CA ALA A 60 18.34 -30.45 -5.78
C ALA A 60 16.96 -31.02 -5.37
N LEU A 61 16.01 -30.14 -5.05
CA LEU A 61 14.66 -30.55 -4.67
C LEU A 61 13.95 -31.31 -5.79
N THR A 62 14.06 -30.84 -7.04
CA THR A 62 13.48 -31.52 -8.21
C THR A 62 14.02 -32.93 -8.38
N HIS A 63 15.35 -33.10 -8.28
CA HIS A 63 15.96 -34.43 -8.41
C HIS A 63 15.61 -35.35 -7.24
N TYR A 64 15.55 -34.84 -6.01
CA TYR A 64 15.09 -35.65 -4.89
C TYR A 64 13.59 -35.98 -4.97
N HIS A 65 12.77 -35.14 -5.60
CA HIS A 65 11.36 -35.48 -5.85
C HIS A 65 11.23 -36.70 -6.76
N ALA A 66 11.90 -36.67 -7.92
CA ALA A 66 11.93 -37.79 -8.85
C ALA A 66 12.51 -39.08 -8.22
N ALA A 67 13.53 -38.95 -7.37
CA ALA A 67 14.10 -40.10 -6.65
C ALA A 67 13.11 -40.71 -5.63
N VAL A 68 12.28 -39.90 -4.97
CA VAL A 68 11.22 -40.40 -4.07
C VAL A 68 10.11 -41.09 -4.85
N GLU A 69 9.73 -40.55 -6.01
CA GLU A 69 8.72 -41.19 -6.87
C GLU A 69 9.19 -42.55 -7.41
N GLY A 70 10.48 -42.67 -7.75
CA GLY A 70 11.06 -43.92 -8.22
C GLY A 70 11.23 -44.99 -7.13
N ASP A 71 11.55 -44.60 -5.89
CA ASP A 71 11.63 -45.52 -4.74
C ASP A 71 10.98 -44.92 -3.47
N PRO A 72 9.66 -45.11 -3.30
CA PRO A 72 8.90 -44.62 -2.14
C PRO A 72 9.21 -45.33 -0.82
N SER A 73 10.08 -46.36 -0.83
CA SER A 73 10.45 -47.11 0.38
C SER A 73 11.79 -46.66 0.97
N ASN A 74 12.57 -45.87 0.23
CA ASN A 74 13.89 -45.43 0.65
C ASN A 74 13.84 -44.22 1.60
N TYR A 75 13.92 -44.51 2.90
CA TYR A 75 13.93 -43.48 3.94
C TYR A 75 15.06 -42.46 3.79
N LEU A 76 16.23 -42.82 3.23
CA LEU A 76 17.34 -41.87 3.06
C LEU A 76 17.02 -40.80 2.01
N THR A 77 16.24 -41.15 0.99
CA THR A 77 15.80 -40.19 -0.02
C THR A 77 14.84 -39.17 0.58
N TYR A 78 13.86 -39.62 1.37
CA TYR A 78 12.99 -38.73 2.14
C TYR A 78 13.79 -37.84 3.09
N PHE A 79 14.77 -38.39 3.80
CA PHE A 79 15.60 -37.60 4.70
C PHE A 79 16.36 -36.50 3.96
N LYS A 80 17.00 -36.82 2.83
CA LYS A 80 17.70 -35.84 2.00
C LYS A 80 16.72 -34.77 1.48
N ARG A 81 15.57 -35.15 0.94
CA ARG A 81 14.55 -34.20 0.47
C ARG A 81 14.04 -33.30 1.60
N GLY A 82 13.79 -33.88 2.78
CA GLY A 82 13.43 -33.16 4.00
C GLY A 82 14.48 -32.13 4.43
N THR A 83 15.78 -32.45 4.33
CA THR A 83 16.84 -31.47 4.61
C THR A 83 16.88 -30.34 3.58
N VAL A 84 16.56 -30.61 2.31
CA VAL A 84 16.44 -29.55 1.29
C VAL A 84 15.22 -28.68 1.56
N TYR A 85 14.07 -29.27 1.94
CA TYR A 85 12.89 -28.51 2.36
C TYR A 85 13.18 -27.64 3.59
N PHE A 86 13.91 -28.17 4.58
CA PHE A 86 14.35 -27.42 5.76
C PHE A 86 15.23 -26.22 5.37
N ALA A 87 16.23 -26.42 4.50
CA ALA A 87 17.09 -25.35 4.01
C ALA A 87 16.33 -24.28 3.22
N LEU A 88 15.26 -24.67 2.50
CA LEU A 88 14.37 -23.76 1.77
C LEU A 88 13.33 -23.06 2.67
N GLY A 89 13.26 -23.38 3.97
CA GLY A 89 12.23 -22.86 4.87
C GLY A 89 10.82 -23.40 4.62
N LYS A 90 10.69 -24.50 3.88
CA LYS A 90 9.43 -25.18 3.57
C LYS A 90 9.03 -26.12 4.70
N ALA A 91 8.69 -25.54 5.86
CA ALA A 91 8.52 -26.25 7.13
C ALA A 91 7.51 -27.41 7.07
N LYS A 92 6.29 -27.19 6.55
CA LYS A 92 5.25 -28.23 6.41
C LYS A 92 5.76 -29.47 5.66
N PHE A 93 6.46 -29.27 4.54
CA PHE A 93 7.02 -30.35 3.72
C PHE A 93 8.18 -31.07 4.41
N ALA A 94 9.04 -30.33 5.12
CA ALA A 94 10.13 -30.92 5.90
C ALA A 94 9.60 -31.83 7.03
N VAL A 95 8.58 -31.38 7.78
CA VAL A 95 7.93 -32.20 8.82
C VAL A 95 7.34 -33.47 8.23
N SER A 96 6.66 -33.38 7.09
CA SER A 96 6.10 -34.54 6.39
C SER A 96 7.18 -35.56 6.01
N ASP A 97 8.27 -35.11 5.38
CA ASP A 97 9.35 -36.00 4.95
C ASP A 97 10.07 -36.63 6.15
N PHE A 98 10.39 -35.86 7.20
CA PHE A 98 11.02 -36.44 8.39
C PHE A 98 10.09 -37.39 9.16
N SER A 99 8.79 -37.14 9.16
CA SER A 99 7.82 -38.07 9.74
C SER A 99 7.78 -39.38 8.95
N ARG A 100 7.78 -39.30 7.61
CA ARG A 100 7.87 -40.48 6.74
C ARG A 100 9.15 -41.29 6.97
N VAL A 101 10.27 -40.61 7.22
CA VAL A 101 11.53 -41.28 7.60
C VAL A 101 11.34 -42.08 8.89
N LEU A 102 10.70 -41.50 9.90
CA LEU A 102 10.48 -42.15 11.20
C LEU A 102 9.43 -43.26 11.16
N GLU A 103 8.51 -43.24 10.19
CA GLU A 103 7.61 -44.36 9.90
C GLU A 103 8.37 -45.55 9.30
N LEU A 104 9.26 -45.29 8.33
CA LEU A 104 10.07 -46.32 7.65
C LEU A 104 11.21 -46.84 8.53
N LYS A 105 11.81 -45.95 9.32
CA LYS A 105 12.98 -46.23 10.18
C LYS A 105 12.84 -45.49 11.53
N PRO A 106 12.14 -46.06 12.52
CA PRO A 106 11.86 -45.40 13.80
C PRO A 106 13.09 -45.07 14.67
N ASP A 107 14.18 -45.83 14.49
CA ASP A 107 15.46 -45.69 15.21
C ASP A 107 16.35 -44.57 14.65
N PHE A 108 15.94 -43.90 13.56
CA PHE A 108 16.75 -42.87 12.92
C PHE A 108 16.69 -41.52 13.66
N THR A 109 17.49 -41.41 14.73
CA THR A 109 17.56 -40.25 15.62
C THR A 109 17.89 -38.93 14.91
N ALA A 110 18.66 -38.97 13.82
CA ALA A 110 18.98 -37.78 13.02
C ALA A 110 17.73 -37.13 12.39
N ALA A 111 16.79 -37.90 11.85
CA ALA A 111 15.53 -37.33 11.35
C ALA A 111 14.67 -36.76 12.47
N ARG A 112 14.67 -37.41 13.64
CA ARG A 112 13.95 -36.91 14.81
C ARG A 112 14.52 -35.56 15.30
N ALA A 113 15.84 -35.43 15.37
CA ALA A 113 16.50 -34.16 15.72
C ALA A 113 16.20 -33.05 14.69
N GLN A 114 16.21 -33.37 13.39
CA GLN A 114 15.87 -32.40 12.35
C GLN A 114 14.39 -31.99 12.39
N ARG A 115 13.48 -32.94 12.66
CA ARG A 115 12.06 -32.64 12.82
C ARG A 115 11.79 -31.74 14.03
N ALA A 116 12.46 -31.99 15.16
CA ALA A 116 12.38 -31.11 16.33
C ALA A 116 12.87 -29.69 16.02
N SER A 117 13.97 -29.56 15.27
CA SER A 117 14.47 -28.26 14.81
C SER A 117 13.45 -27.51 13.94
N VAL A 118 12.72 -28.23 13.08
CA VAL A 118 11.62 -27.64 12.28
C VAL A 118 10.48 -27.19 13.21
N PHE A 119 10.05 -28.04 14.13
CA PHE A 119 8.98 -27.71 15.10
C PHE A 119 9.34 -26.47 15.93
N LEU A 120 10.57 -26.39 16.45
CA LEU A 120 11.05 -25.22 17.20
C LEU A 120 10.98 -23.93 16.35
N LYS A 121 11.41 -23.99 15.08
CA LYS A 121 11.32 -22.84 14.17
C LYS A 121 9.88 -22.45 13.81
N MET A 122 8.95 -23.40 13.85
CA MET A 122 7.50 -23.17 13.70
C MET A 122 6.85 -22.65 15.00
N GLY A 123 7.56 -22.68 16.13
CA GLY A 123 6.99 -22.36 17.45
C GLY A 123 6.17 -23.50 18.06
N ASP A 124 6.22 -24.70 17.47
CA ASP A 124 5.57 -25.90 18.02
C ASP A 124 6.46 -26.51 19.12
N PHE A 125 6.39 -25.89 20.29
CA PHE A 125 7.24 -26.22 21.43
C PHE A 125 7.00 -27.65 21.96
N ASP A 126 5.76 -28.13 21.92
CA ASP A 126 5.39 -29.43 22.49
C ASP A 126 5.94 -30.59 21.66
N ASN A 127 5.75 -30.54 20.33
CA ASN A 127 6.31 -31.57 19.45
C ASN A 127 7.84 -31.51 19.38
N ALA A 128 8.42 -30.30 19.43
CA ALA A 128 9.88 -30.14 19.50
C ALA A 128 10.46 -30.77 20.78
N GLU A 129 9.83 -30.50 21.93
CA GLU A 129 10.23 -31.05 23.23
C GLU A 129 10.16 -32.58 23.22
N ALA A 130 9.03 -33.14 22.76
CA ALA A 130 8.83 -34.58 22.69
C ALA A 130 9.90 -35.29 21.83
N ASP A 131 10.21 -34.76 20.64
CA ASP A 131 11.23 -35.33 19.77
C ASP A 131 12.65 -35.19 20.37
N LEU A 132 12.98 -34.05 20.97
CA LEU A 132 14.28 -33.81 21.62
C LEU A 132 14.50 -34.69 22.84
N MET A 133 13.48 -34.93 23.67
CA MET A 133 13.59 -35.84 24.81
C MET A 133 13.97 -37.25 24.38
N VAL A 134 13.44 -37.73 23.25
CA VAL A 134 13.82 -39.04 22.70
C VAL A 134 15.26 -39.01 22.19
N VAL A 135 15.68 -37.96 21.49
CA VAL A 135 17.07 -37.79 21.03
C VAL A 135 18.03 -37.80 22.23
N LEU A 136 17.76 -37.02 23.27
CA LEU A 136 18.58 -36.93 24.48
C LEU A 136 18.55 -38.20 25.34
N ARG A 137 17.51 -39.02 25.24
CA ARG A 137 17.51 -40.36 25.86
C ARG A 137 18.50 -41.31 25.19
N HIS A 138 18.68 -41.19 23.86
CA HIS A 138 19.64 -41.99 23.10
C HIS A 138 21.07 -41.44 23.19
N ASP A 139 21.22 -40.12 23.13
CA ASP A 139 22.50 -39.41 23.23
C ASP A 139 22.38 -38.22 24.20
N PRO A 140 22.59 -38.44 25.51
CA PRO A 140 22.45 -37.41 26.53
C PRO A 140 23.42 -36.23 26.37
N HIS A 141 24.54 -36.42 25.66
CA HIS A 141 25.59 -35.42 25.50
C HIS A 141 25.54 -34.73 24.13
N ASN A 142 24.46 -34.93 23.38
CA ASN A 142 24.27 -34.26 22.09
C ASN A 142 24.22 -32.74 22.28
N PRO A 143 25.21 -31.98 21.78
CA PRO A 143 25.30 -30.54 22.07
C PRO A 143 24.15 -29.75 21.41
N ASP A 144 23.79 -30.12 20.18
CA ASP A 144 22.73 -29.45 19.42
C ASP A 144 21.36 -29.68 20.05
N ALA A 145 21.05 -30.93 20.43
CA ALA A 145 19.79 -31.26 21.08
C ALA A 145 19.65 -30.62 22.46
N ASN A 146 20.72 -30.60 23.27
CA ASN A 146 20.72 -29.93 24.57
C ASN A 146 20.53 -28.41 24.41
N GLN A 147 21.19 -27.80 23.42
CA GLN A 147 21.02 -26.38 23.13
C GLN A 147 19.58 -26.07 22.73
N GLN A 148 19.00 -26.83 21.79
CA GLN A 148 17.61 -26.61 21.35
C GLN A 148 16.62 -26.82 22.49
N TYR A 149 16.78 -27.89 23.27
CA TYR A 149 15.92 -28.20 24.42
C TYR A 149 15.95 -27.07 25.46
N SER A 150 17.13 -26.53 25.77
CA SER A 150 17.28 -25.43 26.74
C SER A 150 16.57 -24.13 26.34
N ARG A 151 16.28 -23.95 25.04
CA ARG A 151 15.61 -22.75 24.51
C ARG A 151 14.08 -22.86 24.54
N ILE A 152 13.52 -24.07 24.65
CA ILE A 152 12.07 -24.29 24.58
C ILE A 152 11.35 -23.59 25.74
N GLY A 153 11.78 -23.83 26.98
CA GLY A 153 11.16 -23.23 28.17
C GLY A 153 11.09 -21.69 28.09
N PRO A 154 12.24 -20.99 27.92
CA PRO A 154 12.25 -19.55 27.79
C PRO A 154 11.39 -19.01 26.62
N ALA A 155 11.40 -19.68 25.46
CA ALA A 155 10.59 -19.26 24.31
C ALA A 155 9.08 -19.44 24.57
N ARG A 156 8.69 -20.54 25.22
CA ARG A 156 7.31 -20.82 25.63
C ARG A 156 6.83 -19.81 26.68
N ASP A 157 7.65 -19.52 27.69
CA ASP A 157 7.36 -18.51 28.71
C ASP A 157 7.23 -17.10 28.12
N GLN A 158 8.11 -16.75 27.17
CA GLN A 158 8.02 -15.49 26.44
C GLN A 158 6.74 -15.39 25.61
N TRP A 159 6.30 -16.47 24.96
CA TRP A 159 5.00 -16.50 24.28
C TRP A 159 3.85 -16.22 25.23
N TYR A 160 3.80 -16.87 26.40
CA TYR A 160 2.76 -16.59 27.40
C TYR A 160 2.78 -15.15 27.90
N LEU A 161 3.97 -14.58 28.12
CA LEU A 161 4.11 -13.17 28.48
C LEU A 161 3.59 -12.25 27.36
N CYS A 162 3.90 -12.54 26.08
CA CYS A 162 3.35 -11.79 24.95
C CYS A 162 1.81 -11.77 25.00
N VAL A 163 1.18 -12.94 25.18
CA VAL A 163 -0.28 -13.05 25.24
C VAL A 163 -0.87 -12.22 26.37
N ASP A 164 -0.32 -12.29 27.59
CA ASP A 164 -0.78 -11.47 28.72
C ASP A 164 -0.63 -9.96 28.46
N VAL A 165 0.49 -9.54 27.87
CA VAL A 165 0.74 -8.14 27.48
C VAL A 165 -0.25 -7.67 26.41
N MET A 166 -0.57 -8.52 25.42
CA MET A 166 -1.56 -8.26 24.39
C MET A 166 -2.98 -8.10 24.98
N GLU A 167 -3.36 -8.94 25.93
CA GLU A 167 -4.66 -8.88 26.62
C GLU A 167 -4.81 -7.61 27.46
N ARG A 168 -3.73 -7.15 28.09
CA ARG A 168 -3.69 -5.87 28.83
C ARG A 168 -3.72 -4.64 27.91
N GLY A 169 -3.54 -4.82 26.61
CA GLY A 169 -3.58 -3.75 25.61
C GLY A 169 -2.27 -3.01 25.38
N ASP A 170 -1.14 -3.49 25.93
CA ASP A 170 0.18 -2.89 25.67
C ASP A 170 0.77 -3.47 24.36
N PHE A 171 0.24 -3.01 23.24
CA PHE A 171 0.59 -3.53 21.92
C PHE A 171 2.04 -3.24 21.52
N THR A 172 2.61 -2.11 21.96
CA THR A 172 3.99 -1.73 21.64
C THR A 172 4.99 -2.67 22.28
N THR A 173 4.80 -2.98 23.58
CA THR A 173 5.64 -3.97 24.27
C THR A 173 5.44 -5.36 23.68
N ALA A 174 4.21 -5.74 23.35
CA ALA A 174 3.94 -7.02 22.68
C ALA A 174 4.69 -7.14 21.35
N ILE A 175 4.70 -6.10 20.51
CA ILE A 175 5.44 -6.09 19.23
C ILE A 175 6.93 -6.33 19.45
N ALA A 176 7.53 -5.70 20.45
CA ALA A 176 8.95 -5.87 20.77
C ALA A 176 9.26 -7.32 21.19
N LEU A 177 8.44 -7.88 22.09
CA LEU A 177 8.61 -9.26 22.56
C LEU A 177 8.39 -10.29 21.45
N LEU A 178 7.37 -10.09 20.61
CA LEU A 178 7.10 -10.95 19.44
C LEU A 178 8.23 -10.88 18.42
N THR A 179 8.83 -9.70 18.23
CA THR A 179 9.99 -9.54 17.33
C THR A 179 11.18 -10.35 17.79
N GLN A 180 11.50 -10.31 19.08
CA GLN A 180 12.55 -11.14 19.66
C GLN A 180 12.23 -12.64 19.54
N LEU A 181 10.98 -13.03 19.79
CA LEU A 181 10.56 -14.42 19.71
C LEU A 181 10.67 -14.98 18.27
N LEU A 182 10.38 -14.15 17.26
CA LEU A 182 10.53 -14.52 15.84
C LEU A 182 11.98 -14.73 15.39
N GLU A 183 12.99 -14.28 16.14
CA GLU A 183 14.39 -14.64 15.87
C GLU A 183 14.64 -16.13 16.11
N TYR A 184 13.94 -16.71 17.09
CA TYR A 184 14.01 -18.14 17.43
C TYR A 184 13.01 -18.98 16.64
N CYS A 185 11.82 -18.43 16.40
CA CYS A 185 10.69 -19.09 15.72
C CYS A 185 10.34 -18.41 14.38
N PRO A 186 11.27 -18.33 13.41
CA PRO A 186 11.08 -17.51 12.20
C PRO A 186 9.96 -18.03 11.27
N TRP A 187 9.59 -19.29 11.40
CA TRP A 187 8.55 -19.96 10.60
C TRP A 187 7.22 -20.10 11.34
N SER A 188 7.09 -19.49 12.52
CA SER A 188 5.83 -19.47 13.24
C SER A 188 4.85 -18.53 12.56
N VAL A 189 3.76 -19.12 12.06
CA VAL A 189 2.63 -18.37 11.49
C VAL A 189 1.89 -17.65 12.61
N GLU A 190 1.58 -18.36 13.70
CA GLU A 190 0.82 -17.83 14.85
C GLU A 190 1.47 -16.60 15.48
N ILE A 191 2.76 -16.69 15.81
CA ILE A 191 3.50 -15.56 16.44
C ILE A 191 3.56 -14.36 15.48
N ARG A 192 3.71 -14.62 14.18
CA ARG A 192 3.78 -13.57 13.17
C ARG A 192 2.43 -12.92 12.93
N GLU A 193 1.35 -13.69 12.88
CA GLU A 193 -0.02 -13.17 12.82
C GLU A 193 -0.36 -12.34 14.05
N ALA A 194 0.02 -12.80 15.25
CA ALA A 194 -0.15 -12.03 16.48
C ALA A 194 0.54 -10.66 16.36
N ARG A 195 1.77 -10.61 15.85
CA ARG A 195 2.50 -9.34 15.66
C ARG A 195 1.83 -8.45 14.62
N ALA A 196 1.39 -9.02 13.50
CA ALA A 196 0.63 -8.30 12.48
C ALA A 196 -0.64 -7.67 13.05
N GLN A 197 -1.37 -8.40 13.89
CA GLN A 197 -2.54 -7.89 14.59
C GLN A 197 -2.18 -6.73 15.51
N MET A 198 -1.06 -6.80 16.25
CA MET A 198 -0.63 -5.69 17.11
C MET A 198 -0.29 -4.44 16.30
N TYR A 199 0.36 -4.59 15.16
CA TYR A 199 0.60 -3.49 14.22
C TYR A 199 -0.71 -2.84 13.76
N LEU A 200 -1.75 -3.62 13.46
CA LEU A 200 -3.09 -3.08 13.15
C LEU A 200 -3.69 -2.30 14.32
N ARG A 201 -3.50 -2.74 15.57
CA ARG A 201 -4.03 -2.07 16.77
C ARG A 201 -3.37 -0.71 17.02
N ILE A 202 -2.09 -0.56 16.70
CA ILE A 202 -1.37 0.73 16.79
C ILE A 202 -1.49 1.59 15.53
N GLY A 203 -2.20 1.10 14.51
CA GLY A 203 -2.42 1.80 13.25
C GLY A 203 -1.31 1.68 12.20
N ASP A 204 -0.25 0.91 12.48
CA ASP A 204 0.84 0.63 11.54
C ASP A 204 0.45 -0.48 10.54
N ARG A 205 -0.45 -0.13 9.62
CA ARG A 205 -0.96 -1.07 8.62
C ARG A 205 0.14 -1.58 7.67
N MET A 206 1.20 -0.80 7.42
CA MET A 206 2.28 -1.20 6.51
C MET A 206 3.15 -2.30 7.12
N ALA A 207 3.50 -2.21 8.40
CA ALA A 207 4.18 -3.29 9.10
C ALA A 207 3.31 -4.56 9.14
N ALA A 208 1.99 -4.41 9.37
CA ALA A 208 1.05 -5.52 9.32
C ALA A 208 1.02 -6.21 7.93
N VAL A 209 0.97 -5.44 6.84
CA VAL A 209 1.05 -5.97 5.45
C VAL A 209 2.31 -6.80 5.24
N SER A 210 3.45 -6.35 5.75
CA SER A 210 4.73 -7.08 5.65
C SER A 210 4.67 -8.44 6.36
N ASP A 211 4.09 -8.48 7.56
CA ASP A 211 3.92 -9.74 8.30
C ASP A 211 2.91 -10.67 7.65
N PHE A 212 1.76 -10.17 7.20
CA PHE A 212 0.76 -11.00 6.50
C PHE A 212 1.27 -11.57 5.16
N ARG A 213 2.08 -10.82 4.41
CA ARG A 213 2.77 -11.37 3.23
C ARG A 213 3.68 -12.54 3.59
N SER A 214 4.33 -12.45 4.75
CA SER A 214 5.22 -13.51 5.25
C SER A 214 4.42 -14.73 5.73
N VAL A 215 3.28 -14.50 6.38
CA VAL A 215 2.30 -15.54 6.74
C VAL A 215 1.83 -16.29 5.50
N ASN A 216 1.39 -15.60 4.45
CA ASN A 216 0.92 -16.24 3.21
C ASN A 216 2.04 -17.01 2.49
N ARG A 217 3.30 -16.58 2.61
CA ARG A 217 4.44 -17.37 2.09
C ARG A 217 4.65 -18.67 2.86
N LEU A 218 4.41 -18.68 4.18
CA LEU A 218 4.53 -19.84 5.05
C LEU A 218 3.31 -20.79 4.95
N SER A 219 2.13 -20.24 4.67
CA SER A 219 0.86 -20.98 4.48
C SER A 219 0.19 -20.60 3.17
N GLN A 220 0.70 -21.13 2.05
CA GLN A 220 0.21 -20.83 0.68
C GLN A 220 -1.17 -21.43 0.36
N ASP A 221 -1.70 -22.22 1.29
CA ASP A 221 -2.97 -22.94 1.24
C ASP A 221 -4.08 -22.26 2.07
N SER A 222 -3.80 -21.12 2.70
CA SER A 222 -4.78 -20.43 3.56
C SER A 222 -5.59 -19.38 2.78
N THR A 223 -6.89 -19.62 2.59
CA THR A 223 -7.84 -18.63 2.06
C THR A 223 -7.95 -17.42 2.97
N ASP A 224 -7.98 -17.64 4.30
CA ASP A 224 -8.10 -16.60 5.31
C ASP A 224 -6.93 -15.62 5.26
N GLY A 225 -5.70 -16.12 5.09
CA GLY A 225 -4.50 -15.28 4.98
C GLY A 225 -4.55 -14.31 3.80
N TYR A 226 -4.98 -14.79 2.63
CA TYR A 226 -5.17 -13.93 1.45
C TYR A 226 -6.32 -12.94 1.62
N TYR A 227 -7.42 -13.36 2.25
CA TYR A 227 -8.55 -12.48 2.55
C TYR A 227 -8.15 -11.34 3.49
N GLN A 228 -7.47 -11.64 4.60
CA GLN A 228 -7.03 -10.63 5.57
C GLN A 228 -6.04 -9.64 4.94
N LEU A 229 -5.05 -10.14 4.20
CA LEU A 229 -4.09 -9.27 3.51
C LEU A 229 -4.79 -8.36 2.50
N SER A 230 -5.73 -8.89 1.71
CA SER A 230 -6.53 -8.10 0.76
C SER A 230 -7.31 -6.99 1.46
N ARG A 231 -7.91 -7.27 2.62
CA ARG A 231 -8.65 -6.27 3.41
C ARG A 231 -7.74 -5.15 3.89
N ILE A 232 -6.58 -5.47 4.44
CA ILE A 232 -5.64 -4.46 4.95
C ILE A 232 -5.14 -3.58 3.81
N LEU A 233 -4.82 -4.17 2.65
CA LEU A 233 -4.42 -3.43 1.45
C LEU A 233 -5.52 -2.49 0.96
N TYR A 234 -6.77 -2.95 1.00
CA TYR A 234 -7.92 -2.13 0.64
C TYR A 234 -8.13 -0.97 1.63
N ASP A 235 -7.97 -1.21 2.92
CA ASP A 235 -8.10 -0.20 3.98
C ASP A 235 -7.01 0.89 3.90
N VAL A 236 -5.82 0.56 3.41
CA VAL A 236 -4.76 1.57 3.12
C VAL A 236 -4.95 2.27 1.78
N GLY A 237 -5.99 1.92 1.01
CA GLY A 237 -6.33 2.55 -0.27
C GLY A 237 -5.68 1.89 -1.48
N ASP A 238 -4.94 0.79 -1.33
CA ASP A 238 -4.32 0.07 -2.45
C ASP A 238 -5.30 -0.98 -3.01
N SER A 239 -6.29 -0.49 -3.78
CA SER A 239 -7.31 -1.36 -4.41
C SER A 239 -6.70 -2.35 -5.39
N GLY A 240 -5.60 -1.99 -6.04
CA GLY A 240 -4.94 -2.81 -7.06
C GLY A 240 -4.23 -4.01 -6.44
N ALA A 241 -3.45 -3.78 -5.37
CA ALA A 241 -2.84 -4.87 -4.63
C ALA A 241 -3.89 -5.72 -3.90
N ALA A 242 -4.91 -5.10 -3.29
CA ALA A 242 -6.02 -5.82 -2.69
C ALA A 242 -6.71 -6.77 -3.70
N LEU A 243 -6.90 -6.32 -4.94
CA LEU A 243 -7.50 -7.12 -6.01
C LEU A 243 -6.62 -8.30 -6.44
N LYS A 244 -5.29 -8.19 -6.33
CA LYS A 244 -4.38 -9.32 -6.60
C LYS A 244 -4.52 -10.38 -5.51
N GLU A 245 -4.47 -9.99 -4.24
CA GLU A 245 -4.55 -10.94 -3.12
C GLU A 245 -5.91 -11.63 -3.04
N ILE A 246 -7.01 -10.92 -3.29
CA ILE A 246 -8.34 -11.54 -3.26
C ILE A 246 -8.55 -12.57 -4.38
N ARG A 247 -7.84 -12.42 -5.51
CA ARG A 247 -7.84 -13.41 -6.59
C ARG A 247 -7.12 -14.68 -6.18
N GLU A 248 -6.06 -14.57 -5.38
CA GLU A 248 -5.39 -15.75 -4.80
C GLU A 248 -6.32 -16.49 -3.82
N CYS A 249 -7.08 -15.76 -2.99
CA CYS A 249 -8.13 -16.40 -2.18
C CYS A 249 -9.11 -17.21 -3.05
N LEU A 250 -9.66 -16.60 -4.10
CA LEU A 250 -10.62 -17.25 -5.00
C LEU A 250 -10.00 -18.33 -5.91
N ARG A 251 -8.68 -18.32 -6.09
CA ARG A 251 -7.96 -19.41 -6.78
C ARG A 251 -7.94 -20.67 -5.92
N LEU A 252 -7.82 -20.52 -4.60
CA LEU A 252 -7.86 -21.62 -3.65
C LEU A 252 -9.30 -22.12 -3.40
N ASP A 253 -10.24 -21.19 -3.24
CA ASP A 253 -11.66 -21.49 -3.06
C ASP A 253 -12.54 -20.52 -3.89
N PRO A 254 -12.99 -20.95 -5.09
CA PRO A 254 -13.83 -20.13 -5.95
C PRO A 254 -15.18 -19.73 -5.37
N GLU A 255 -15.70 -20.47 -4.38
CA GLU A 255 -17.01 -20.24 -3.75
C GLU A 255 -16.90 -19.66 -2.34
N HIS A 256 -15.71 -19.16 -1.96
CA HIS A 256 -15.47 -18.60 -0.63
C HIS A 256 -16.43 -17.44 -0.33
N LYS A 257 -17.23 -17.61 0.72
CA LYS A 257 -18.37 -16.75 1.07
C LYS A 257 -17.99 -15.30 1.28
N ASP A 258 -16.80 -15.04 1.80
CA ASP A 258 -16.32 -13.68 2.07
C ASP A 258 -15.47 -13.10 0.94
N CYS A 259 -14.72 -13.94 0.22
CA CYS A 259 -13.78 -13.44 -0.79
C CYS A 259 -14.52 -13.01 -2.06
N PHE A 260 -15.57 -13.73 -2.45
CA PHE A 260 -16.28 -13.42 -3.70
C PHE A 260 -17.06 -12.10 -3.66
N PRO A 261 -17.84 -11.78 -2.61
CA PRO A 261 -18.45 -10.46 -2.47
C PRO A 261 -17.41 -9.34 -2.40
N PHE A 262 -16.33 -9.55 -1.66
CA PHE A 262 -15.28 -8.55 -1.52
C PHE A 262 -14.53 -8.32 -2.83
N TYR A 263 -14.23 -9.37 -3.61
CA TYR A 263 -13.67 -9.26 -4.96
C TYR A 263 -14.54 -8.39 -5.88
N LYS A 264 -15.87 -8.58 -5.87
CA LYS A 264 -16.78 -7.76 -6.70
C LYS A 264 -16.70 -6.28 -6.34
N LYS A 265 -16.66 -5.99 -5.04
CA LYS A 265 -16.51 -4.64 -4.50
C LYS A 265 -15.19 -4.02 -4.96
N ILE A 266 -14.07 -4.68 -4.66
CA ILE A 266 -12.72 -4.20 -5.02
C ILE A 266 -12.61 -3.99 -6.53
N LYS A 267 -13.03 -4.98 -7.35
CA LYS A 267 -12.95 -4.88 -8.82
C LYS A 267 -13.65 -3.65 -9.38
N LYS A 268 -14.80 -3.27 -8.81
CA LYS A 268 -15.56 -2.10 -9.25
C LYS A 268 -14.86 -0.80 -8.85
N VAL A 269 -14.34 -0.74 -7.63
CA VAL A 269 -13.59 0.40 -7.08
C VAL A 269 -12.28 0.60 -7.84
N ASP A 270 -11.49 -0.46 -7.97
CA ASP A 270 -10.21 -0.48 -8.67
C ASP A 270 -10.34 -0.06 -10.13
N LYS A 271 -11.36 -0.57 -10.83
CA LYS A 271 -11.64 -0.16 -12.21
C LYS A 271 -11.87 1.35 -12.33
N VAL A 272 -12.72 1.92 -11.47
CA VAL A 272 -12.99 3.38 -11.51
C VAL A 272 -11.72 4.17 -11.20
N TYR A 273 -10.91 3.71 -10.24
CA TYR A 273 -9.66 4.39 -9.86
C TYR A 273 -8.63 4.36 -10.99
N VAL A 274 -8.40 3.19 -11.61
CA VAL A 274 -7.49 3.04 -12.75
C VAL A 274 -7.96 3.85 -13.96
N ASP A 275 -9.26 3.80 -14.30
CA ASP A 275 -9.83 4.59 -15.38
C ASP A 275 -9.63 6.11 -15.14
N ALA A 276 -9.72 6.56 -13.88
CA ALA A 276 -9.49 7.95 -13.49
C ALA A 276 -8.01 8.36 -13.62
N GLN A 277 -7.09 7.50 -13.17
CA GLN A 277 -5.65 7.72 -13.31
C GLN A 277 -5.26 7.81 -14.79
N GLN A 278 -5.78 6.91 -15.64
CA GLN A 278 -5.57 6.94 -17.09
C GLN A 278 -6.10 8.25 -17.70
N ALA A 279 -7.32 8.67 -17.34
CA ALA A 279 -7.89 9.93 -17.83
C ALA A 279 -7.04 11.14 -17.41
N ARG A 280 -6.46 11.13 -16.20
CA ARG A 280 -5.54 12.18 -15.73
C ARG A 280 -4.26 12.22 -16.59
N GLU A 281 -3.66 11.07 -16.87
CA GLU A 281 -2.45 10.97 -17.70
C GLU A 281 -2.70 11.42 -19.14
N GLU A 282 -3.87 11.11 -19.69
CA GLU A 282 -4.32 11.53 -21.02
C GLU A 282 -4.86 12.98 -21.05
N GLN A 283 -4.78 13.71 -19.93
CA GLN A 283 -5.28 15.09 -19.78
C GLN A 283 -6.78 15.25 -20.05
N ARG A 284 -7.56 14.16 -19.95
CA ARG A 284 -9.02 14.19 -19.98
C ARG A 284 -9.55 14.53 -18.57
N PHE A 285 -9.31 15.77 -18.13
CA PHE A 285 -9.56 16.18 -16.75
C PHE A 285 -11.04 16.10 -16.35
N ALA A 286 -11.97 16.40 -17.25
CA ALA A 286 -13.41 16.24 -16.99
C ALA A 286 -13.79 14.79 -16.66
N ASP A 287 -13.22 13.81 -17.38
CA ASP A 287 -13.46 12.39 -17.14
C ASP A 287 -12.82 11.94 -15.81
N CYS A 288 -11.61 12.42 -15.51
CA CYS A 288 -10.95 12.21 -14.23
C CYS A 288 -11.79 12.74 -13.05
N ILE A 289 -12.33 13.94 -13.17
CA ILE A 289 -13.17 14.57 -12.14
C ILE A 289 -14.43 13.74 -11.91
N ALA A 290 -15.15 13.39 -12.98
CA ALA A 290 -16.36 12.57 -12.89
C ALA A 290 -16.07 11.19 -12.26
N ALA A 291 -14.93 10.58 -12.59
CA ALA A 291 -14.51 9.31 -12.01
C ALA A 291 -14.13 9.44 -10.51
N GLY A 292 -13.46 10.52 -10.12
CA GLY A 292 -13.15 10.82 -8.71
C GLY A 292 -14.41 10.97 -7.85
N GLU A 293 -15.42 11.72 -8.32
CA GLU A 293 -16.71 11.81 -7.62
C GLU A 293 -17.43 10.46 -7.52
N LYS A 294 -17.37 9.68 -8.59
CA LYS A 294 -17.95 8.34 -8.64
C LYS A 294 -17.27 7.39 -7.65
N LEU A 295 -15.96 7.50 -7.48
CA LEU A 295 -15.18 6.69 -6.54
C LEU A 295 -15.63 6.96 -5.10
N ILE A 296 -15.76 8.24 -4.72
CA ILE A 296 -16.22 8.64 -3.38
C ILE A 296 -17.64 8.15 -3.10
N LYS A 297 -18.54 8.23 -4.09
CA LYS A 297 -19.92 7.72 -3.97
C LYS A 297 -19.98 6.19 -3.89
N LEU A 298 -19.03 5.51 -4.54
CA LEU A 298 -18.98 4.06 -4.57
C LEU A 298 -18.49 3.48 -3.25
N GLU A 299 -17.55 4.15 -2.60
CA GLU A 299 -16.95 3.71 -1.34
C GLU A 299 -16.82 4.87 -0.34
N PRO A 300 -17.90 5.22 0.37
CA PRO A 300 -17.87 6.29 1.37
C PRO A 300 -17.25 5.86 2.71
N ASP A 301 -17.20 4.55 2.99
CA ASP A 301 -16.90 4.04 4.33
C ASP A 301 -15.40 3.79 4.57
N VAL A 302 -14.58 3.70 3.52
CA VAL A 302 -13.14 3.47 3.63
C VAL A 302 -12.38 4.78 3.41
N PRO A 303 -11.81 5.39 4.48
CA PRO A 303 -11.23 6.72 4.41
C PRO A 303 -10.15 6.87 3.34
N MET A 304 -9.27 5.88 3.18
CA MET A 304 -8.19 5.97 2.18
C MET A 304 -8.68 5.83 0.73
N ILE A 305 -9.78 5.12 0.49
CA ILE A 305 -10.40 5.08 -0.85
C ILE A 305 -11.10 6.42 -1.14
N VAL A 306 -11.76 7.01 -0.13
CA VAL A 306 -12.31 8.38 -0.25
C VAL A 306 -11.19 9.39 -0.51
N TYR A 307 -10.08 9.29 0.22
CA TYR A 307 -8.89 10.11 0.01
C TYR A 307 -8.40 10.01 -1.44
N ASN A 308 -8.22 8.80 -1.97
CA ASN A 308 -7.81 8.59 -3.37
C ASN A 308 -8.74 9.30 -4.37
N GLY A 309 -10.05 9.25 -4.15
CA GLY A 309 -11.03 9.97 -4.97
C GLY A 309 -10.87 11.49 -4.87
N LYS A 310 -10.72 12.03 -3.65
CA LYS A 310 -10.54 13.47 -3.43
C LYS A 310 -9.19 13.99 -3.92
N GLN A 311 -8.14 13.19 -3.84
CA GLN A 311 -6.82 13.47 -4.41
C GLN A 311 -6.90 13.60 -5.93
N LEU A 312 -7.60 12.69 -6.61
CA LEU A 312 -7.86 12.79 -8.05
C LEU A 312 -8.62 14.08 -8.39
N LEU A 313 -9.67 14.41 -7.63
CA LEU A 313 -10.42 15.67 -7.82
C LEU A 313 -9.52 16.89 -7.67
N CYS A 314 -8.74 16.95 -6.59
CA CYS A 314 -7.78 18.03 -6.34
C CYS A 314 -6.84 18.22 -7.54
N SER A 315 -6.12 17.17 -7.91
CA SER A 315 -5.12 17.22 -8.99
C SER A 315 -5.74 17.59 -10.34
N CYS A 316 -6.87 16.97 -10.72
CA CYS A 316 -7.50 17.21 -12.01
C CYS A 316 -8.20 18.58 -12.09
N LEU A 317 -8.78 19.10 -11.01
CA LEU A 317 -9.36 20.44 -10.97
C LEU A 317 -8.30 21.55 -11.06
N VAL A 318 -7.11 21.34 -10.47
CA VAL A 318 -5.97 22.25 -10.64
C VAL A 318 -5.59 22.35 -12.11
N LYS A 319 -5.45 21.20 -12.80
CA LYS A 319 -5.03 21.17 -14.21
C LYS A 319 -6.12 21.63 -15.17
N ASP A 320 -7.39 21.51 -14.80
CA ASP A 320 -8.53 22.08 -15.53
C ASP A 320 -8.77 23.58 -15.21
N GLU A 321 -7.86 24.21 -14.47
CA GLU A 321 -7.89 25.63 -14.07
C GLU A 321 -9.14 26.03 -13.25
N GLN A 322 -9.82 25.07 -12.65
CA GLN A 322 -10.96 25.29 -11.74
C GLN A 322 -10.48 25.57 -10.31
N PHE A 323 -9.65 26.61 -10.17
CA PHE A 323 -8.86 26.86 -8.97
C PHE A 323 -9.67 26.99 -7.68
N THR A 324 -10.79 27.72 -7.69
CA THR A 324 -11.62 27.93 -6.48
C THR A 324 -12.18 26.62 -5.94
N THR A 325 -12.70 25.77 -6.83
CA THR A 325 -13.22 24.44 -6.47
C THR A 325 -12.07 23.53 -6.06
N ALA A 326 -10.94 23.59 -6.76
CA ALA A 326 -9.75 22.80 -6.46
C ALA A 326 -9.27 23.03 -5.02
N VAL A 327 -9.15 24.29 -4.57
CA VAL A 327 -8.71 24.62 -3.19
C VAL A 327 -9.55 23.87 -2.15
N THR A 328 -10.87 23.88 -2.29
CA THR A 328 -11.80 23.19 -1.38
C THR A 328 -11.63 21.67 -1.45
N ARG A 329 -11.55 21.09 -2.65
CA ARG A 329 -11.41 19.63 -2.82
C ARG A 329 -10.07 19.11 -2.33
N CYS A 330 -8.99 19.87 -2.50
CA CYS A 330 -7.69 19.55 -1.95
C CYS A 330 -7.70 19.59 -0.42
N ARG A 331 -8.33 20.58 0.21
CA ARG A 331 -8.52 20.60 1.67
C ARG A 331 -9.25 19.35 2.15
N GLU A 332 -10.37 19.02 1.52
CA GLU A 332 -11.15 17.85 1.91
C GLU A 332 -10.37 16.53 1.81
N ALA A 333 -9.34 16.45 0.95
CA ALA A 333 -8.41 15.34 0.88
C ALA A 333 -7.39 15.39 2.04
N LEU A 334 -6.81 16.56 2.29
CA LEU A 334 -5.83 16.80 3.37
C LEU A 334 -6.42 16.61 4.77
N ASP A 335 -7.73 16.82 4.94
CA ASP A 335 -8.46 16.51 6.19
C ASP A 335 -8.45 15.01 6.52
N ILE A 336 -8.23 14.14 5.53
CA ILE A 336 -8.14 12.67 5.70
C ILE A 336 -6.68 12.25 5.87
N TYR A 337 -5.80 12.73 4.99
CA TYR A 337 -4.40 12.34 4.99
C TYR A 337 -3.51 13.52 4.59
N SER A 338 -2.55 13.83 5.45
CA SER A 338 -1.61 14.94 5.27
C SER A 338 -0.52 14.57 4.26
N ASP A 339 -0.82 14.78 2.98
CA ASP A 339 0.07 14.47 1.87
C ASP A 339 0.75 15.75 1.32
N PRO A 340 2.09 15.85 1.36
CA PRO A 340 2.81 17.03 0.89
C PRO A 340 2.68 17.28 -0.63
N GLU A 341 2.41 16.25 -1.44
CA GLU A 341 2.12 16.44 -2.88
C GLU A 341 0.76 17.09 -3.10
N VAL A 342 -0.25 16.70 -2.31
CA VAL A 342 -1.59 17.31 -2.36
C VAL A 342 -1.57 18.72 -1.78
N MET A 343 -0.70 19.00 -0.80
CA MET A 343 -0.43 20.37 -0.35
C MET A 343 0.13 21.23 -1.48
N CYS A 344 1.04 20.70 -2.30
CA CYS A 344 1.53 21.39 -3.48
C CYS A 344 0.41 21.63 -4.51
N ASP A 345 -0.44 20.64 -4.79
CA ASP A 345 -1.61 20.83 -5.67
C ASP A 345 -2.54 21.94 -5.14
N ARG A 346 -2.82 21.96 -3.83
CA ARG A 346 -3.62 23.02 -3.21
C ARG A 346 -2.95 24.39 -3.32
N ALA A 347 -1.65 24.46 -3.12
CA ALA A 347 -0.88 25.69 -3.24
C ALA A 347 -0.89 26.23 -4.68
N GLU A 348 -0.77 25.35 -5.69
CA GLU A 348 -0.94 25.71 -7.11
C GLU A 348 -2.34 26.28 -7.37
N ALA A 349 -3.40 25.66 -6.83
CA ALA A 349 -4.75 26.20 -6.92
C ALA A 349 -4.88 27.58 -6.23
N LEU A 350 -4.25 27.77 -5.07
CA LEU A 350 -4.26 29.06 -4.38
C LEU A 350 -3.55 30.15 -5.20
N VAL A 351 -2.43 29.83 -5.85
CA VAL A 351 -1.75 30.77 -6.78
C VAL A 351 -2.68 31.12 -7.94
N GLY A 352 -3.34 30.14 -8.56
CA GLY A 352 -4.31 30.37 -9.65
C GLY A 352 -5.55 31.17 -9.19
N ALA A 353 -5.91 31.06 -7.91
CA ALA A 353 -6.95 31.86 -7.27
C ALA A 353 -6.45 33.23 -6.76
N GLU A 354 -5.20 33.60 -7.06
CA GLU A 354 -4.52 34.84 -6.63
C GLU A 354 -4.37 35.00 -5.10
N MET A 355 -4.40 33.88 -4.37
CA MET A 355 -4.21 33.77 -2.92
C MET A 355 -2.75 33.43 -2.58
N TYR A 356 -1.84 34.35 -2.91
CA TYR A 356 -0.38 34.08 -2.85
C TYR A 356 0.15 33.82 -1.43
N ASP A 357 -0.33 34.58 -0.43
CA ASP A 357 0.14 34.42 0.95
C ASP A 357 -0.23 33.03 1.49
N GLU A 358 -1.47 32.61 1.27
CA GLU A 358 -1.94 31.27 1.65
C GLU A 358 -1.22 30.17 0.86
N ALA A 359 -0.92 30.40 -0.43
CA ALA A 359 -0.15 29.44 -1.22
C ALA A 359 1.27 29.23 -0.66
N ILE A 360 1.96 30.32 -0.29
CA ILE A 360 3.32 30.25 0.28
C ILE A 360 3.30 29.52 1.63
N VAL A 361 2.31 29.79 2.48
CA VAL A 361 2.12 29.05 3.74
C VAL A 361 1.92 27.57 3.46
N GLN A 362 1.07 27.21 2.50
CA GLN A 362 0.80 25.82 2.17
C GLN A 362 2.02 25.07 1.67
N TYR A 363 2.86 25.69 0.83
CA TYR A 363 4.12 25.07 0.41
C TYR A 363 5.12 24.89 1.57
N ARG A 364 5.12 25.79 2.55
CA ARG A 364 5.97 25.64 3.74
C ARG A 364 5.51 24.49 4.62
N GLU A 365 4.20 24.34 4.83
CA GLU A 365 3.63 23.16 5.51
C GLU A 365 4.05 21.86 4.82
N ALA A 366 4.08 21.82 3.48
CA ALA A 366 4.58 20.67 2.74
C ALA A 366 6.07 20.37 3.02
N LEU A 367 6.89 21.42 3.16
CA LEU A 367 8.32 21.30 3.49
C LEU A 367 8.59 20.92 4.96
N GLU A 368 7.64 21.14 5.87
CA GLU A 368 7.73 20.63 7.25
C GLU A 368 7.59 19.10 7.30
N ILE A 369 6.84 18.51 6.37
CA ILE A 369 6.69 17.06 6.23
C ILE A 369 7.82 16.47 5.37
N ASN A 370 8.20 17.15 4.28
CA ASN A 370 9.27 16.73 3.38
C ASN A 370 10.14 17.92 2.97
N ASP A 371 11.23 18.14 3.72
CA ASP A 371 12.18 19.23 3.54
C ASP A 371 12.89 19.24 2.17
N ASN A 372 12.94 18.09 1.51
CA ASN A 372 13.60 17.89 0.23
C ASN A 372 12.64 17.98 -0.97
N LEU A 373 11.37 18.36 -0.75
CA LEU A 373 10.38 18.47 -1.81
C LEU A 373 10.66 19.68 -2.73
N GLN A 374 11.35 19.41 -3.85
CA GLN A 374 11.76 20.45 -4.81
C GLN A 374 10.57 21.22 -5.39
N ARG A 375 9.47 20.51 -5.68
CA ARG A 375 8.22 21.10 -6.17
C ARG A 375 7.70 22.22 -5.27
N ALA A 376 7.80 22.06 -3.95
CA ALA A 376 7.39 23.07 -2.99
C ALA A 376 8.34 24.28 -2.97
N LYS A 377 9.66 24.05 -3.07
CA LYS A 377 10.67 25.12 -3.12
C LYS A 377 10.45 26.00 -4.36
N ASP A 378 10.34 25.38 -5.53
CA ASP A 378 10.08 26.06 -6.80
C ASP A 378 8.73 26.79 -6.78
N GLY A 379 7.72 26.17 -6.14
CA GLY A 379 6.39 26.74 -5.93
C GLY A 379 6.40 28.02 -5.10
N ILE A 380 7.19 28.07 -4.01
CA ILE A 380 7.34 29.29 -3.19
C ILE A 380 7.97 30.42 -4.00
N GLU A 381 9.07 30.15 -4.71
CA GLU A 381 9.72 31.16 -5.56
C GLU A 381 8.76 31.66 -6.64
N HIS A 382 7.98 30.75 -7.24
CA HIS A 382 6.95 31.09 -8.20
C HIS A 382 5.86 31.98 -7.60
N ALA A 383 5.27 31.59 -6.48
CA ALA A 383 4.23 32.34 -5.81
C ALA A 383 4.70 33.75 -5.41
N GLN A 384 5.91 33.89 -4.85
CA GLN A 384 6.49 35.18 -4.49
C GLN A 384 6.73 36.09 -5.70
N ARG A 385 7.19 35.53 -6.82
CA ARG A 385 7.42 36.30 -8.05
C ARG A 385 6.11 36.81 -8.64
N VAL A 386 5.09 35.95 -8.69
CA VAL A 386 3.76 36.32 -9.21
C VAL A 386 3.07 37.30 -8.26
N GLN A 387 3.22 37.14 -6.94
CA GLN A 387 2.74 38.09 -5.95
C GLN A 387 3.30 39.50 -6.19
N LYS A 388 4.62 39.65 -6.34
CA LYS A 388 5.27 40.94 -6.64
C LYS A 388 4.79 41.56 -7.96
N GLN A 389 4.46 40.74 -8.94
CA GLN A 389 3.87 41.22 -10.20
C GLN A 389 2.43 41.68 -10.02
N ALA A 390 1.64 40.96 -9.21
CA ALA A 390 0.24 41.27 -8.92
C ALA A 390 0.06 42.47 -7.99
N GLU A 391 1.03 42.73 -7.10
CA GLU A 391 1.08 43.93 -6.24
C GLU A 391 1.12 45.24 -7.04
N ARG A 392 1.51 45.19 -8.33
CA ARG A 392 1.30 46.28 -9.27
C ARG A 392 -0.19 46.30 -9.67
N ARG A 393 -1.03 46.88 -8.81
CA ARG A 393 -2.49 46.93 -8.96
C ARG A 393 -2.89 47.67 -10.24
N ASP A 394 -3.67 47.01 -11.11
CA ASP A 394 -4.39 47.66 -12.20
C ASP A 394 -5.87 47.85 -11.83
N TYR A 395 -6.20 49.00 -11.26
CA TYR A 395 -7.56 49.32 -10.82
C TYR A 395 -8.59 49.27 -11.95
N TYR A 396 -8.21 49.58 -13.19
CA TYR A 396 -9.11 49.48 -14.33
C TYR A 396 -9.44 48.02 -14.66
N LYS A 397 -8.44 47.14 -14.60
CA LYS A 397 -8.61 45.70 -14.80
C LYS A 397 -9.47 45.07 -13.70
N ILE A 398 -9.28 45.48 -12.44
CA ILE A 398 -10.06 44.98 -11.29
C ILE A 398 -11.56 45.23 -11.48
N LEU A 399 -11.95 46.43 -11.92
CA LEU A 399 -13.35 46.76 -12.19
C LEU A 399 -13.83 46.37 -13.60
N GLY A 400 -12.94 45.87 -14.46
CA GLY A 400 -13.27 45.48 -15.84
C GLY A 400 -13.70 46.65 -16.73
N VAL A 401 -13.14 47.84 -16.50
CA VAL A 401 -13.48 49.08 -17.19
C VAL A 401 -12.31 49.59 -18.04
N LYS A 402 -12.60 50.31 -19.13
CA LYS A 402 -11.56 50.95 -19.96
C LYS A 402 -10.95 52.15 -19.23
N ARG A 403 -9.70 52.53 -19.56
CA ARG A 403 -9.07 53.76 -19.04
C ARG A 403 -9.86 55.03 -19.34
N SER A 404 -10.66 55.04 -20.40
CA SER A 404 -11.56 56.14 -20.77
C SER A 404 -12.91 56.13 -20.04
N ALA A 405 -13.16 55.19 -19.11
CA ALA A 405 -14.45 55.05 -18.45
C ALA A 405 -14.82 56.29 -17.62
N THR A 406 -16.08 56.69 -17.71
CA THR A 406 -16.66 57.78 -16.93
C THR A 406 -16.88 57.36 -15.47
N LYS A 407 -16.99 58.34 -14.57
CA LYS A 407 -17.27 58.09 -13.14
C LYS A 407 -18.54 57.27 -12.92
N GLN A 408 -19.57 57.48 -13.73
CA GLN A 408 -20.83 56.73 -13.66
C GLN A 408 -20.65 55.25 -14.05
N GLU A 409 -19.88 54.98 -15.11
CA GLU A 409 -19.56 53.61 -15.54
C GLU A 409 -18.74 52.86 -14.49
N ILE A 410 -17.76 53.53 -13.86
CA ILE A 410 -16.95 52.98 -12.76
C ILE A 410 -17.83 52.60 -11.56
N VAL A 411 -18.74 53.49 -11.13
CA VAL A 411 -19.66 53.21 -10.01
C VAL A 411 -20.61 52.05 -10.34
N LYS A 412 -21.08 51.97 -11.58
CA LYS A 412 -21.93 50.86 -12.04
C LYS A 412 -21.18 49.53 -12.03
N ALA A 413 -19.93 49.51 -12.52
CA ALA A 413 -19.07 48.33 -12.51
C ALA A 413 -18.75 47.88 -11.07
N TYR A 414 -18.43 48.82 -10.18
CA TYR A 414 -18.24 48.58 -8.76
C TYR A 414 -19.46 47.91 -8.12
N ARG A 415 -20.67 48.46 -8.30
CA ARG A 415 -21.89 47.87 -7.69
C ARG A 415 -22.10 46.42 -8.12
N LYS A 416 -21.90 46.13 -9.42
CA LYS A 416 -22.00 44.77 -9.96
C LYS A 416 -20.95 43.84 -9.38
N ALA A 417 -19.70 44.29 -9.30
CA ALA A 417 -18.59 43.50 -8.76
C ALA A 417 -18.72 43.27 -7.24
N ALA A 418 -19.08 44.31 -6.48
CA ALA A 418 -19.30 44.26 -5.03
C ALA A 418 -20.47 43.35 -4.66
N GLN A 419 -21.58 43.37 -5.41
CA GLN A 419 -22.70 42.45 -5.19
C GLN A 419 -22.28 40.99 -5.47
N LYS A 420 -21.50 40.76 -6.53
CA LYS A 420 -21.01 39.43 -6.89
C LYS A 420 -20.07 38.84 -5.85
N TRP A 421 -19.13 39.66 -5.36
CA TRP A 421 -18.05 39.23 -4.45
C TRP A 421 -18.31 39.63 -3.00
N HIS A 422 -19.56 39.87 -2.60
CA HIS A 422 -19.88 40.19 -1.22
C HIS A 422 -19.56 38.99 -0.31
N PRO A 423 -18.74 39.13 0.75
CA PRO A 423 -18.30 38.01 1.60
C PRO A 423 -19.43 37.17 2.19
N ASP A 424 -20.59 37.77 2.49
CA ASP A 424 -21.75 37.06 3.06
C ASP A 424 -22.36 36.00 2.11
N ASN A 425 -22.04 36.06 0.82
CA ASN A 425 -22.52 35.07 -0.15
C ASN A 425 -21.69 33.77 -0.13
N PHE A 426 -20.60 33.72 0.64
CA PHE A 426 -19.61 32.65 0.59
C PHE A 426 -19.24 32.12 1.98
N GLN A 427 -18.71 30.90 2.03
CA GLN A 427 -18.26 30.25 3.27
C GLN A 427 -16.85 29.65 3.10
N GLY A 428 -16.16 29.39 4.21
CA GLY A 428 -14.84 28.74 4.20
C GLY A 428 -13.78 29.50 3.37
N ASP A 429 -13.09 28.79 2.47
CA ASP A 429 -12.06 29.38 1.60
C ASP A 429 -12.63 30.33 0.57
N GLU A 430 -13.83 30.04 0.05
CA GLU A 430 -14.50 30.92 -0.90
C GLU A 430 -14.81 32.28 -0.28
N LYS A 431 -15.09 32.31 1.02
CA LYS A 431 -15.26 33.57 1.76
C LYS A 431 -13.98 34.39 1.79
N LYS A 432 -12.83 33.78 2.10
CA LYS A 432 -11.54 34.47 2.10
C LYS A 432 -11.19 35.02 0.71
N MET A 433 -11.44 34.23 -0.33
CA MET A 433 -11.31 34.67 -1.73
C MET A 433 -12.20 35.89 -2.03
N ALA A 434 -13.46 35.83 -1.61
CA ALA A 434 -14.42 36.91 -1.81
C ALA A 434 -14.02 38.17 -1.04
N GLU A 435 -13.56 38.06 0.21
CA GLU A 435 -13.06 39.17 1.02
C GLU A 435 -11.90 39.88 0.35
N LYS A 436 -10.89 39.13 -0.12
CA LYS A 436 -9.74 39.72 -0.83
C LYS A 436 -10.17 40.47 -2.10
N LYS A 437 -11.00 39.83 -2.93
CA LYS A 437 -11.55 40.46 -4.14
C LYS A 437 -12.38 41.69 -3.81
N PHE A 438 -13.16 41.64 -2.73
CA PHE A 438 -13.99 42.76 -2.30
C PHE A 438 -13.14 43.96 -1.86
N ILE A 439 -12.02 43.72 -1.17
CA ILE A 439 -11.04 44.76 -0.80
C ILE A 439 -10.47 45.40 -2.07
N ASP A 440 -10.04 44.61 -3.06
CA ASP A 440 -9.50 45.13 -4.32
C ASP A 440 -10.55 45.94 -5.11
N ILE A 441 -11.79 45.45 -5.16
CA ILE A 441 -12.93 46.14 -5.80
C ILE A 441 -13.22 47.48 -5.11
N ALA A 442 -13.15 47.52 -3.78
CA ALA A 442 -13.33 48.75 -3.00
C ALA A 442 -12.21 49.75 -3.24
N ALA A 443 -10.95 49.29 -3.22
CA ALA A 443 -9.77 50.10 -3.53
C ALA A 443 -9.82 50.68 -4.95
N ALA A 444 -10.18 49.87 -5.95
CA ALA A 444 -10.34 50.33 -7.33
C ALA A 444 -11.42 51.40 -7.48
N LYS A 445 -12.54 51.28 -6.76
CA LYS A 445 -13.57 52.33 -6.75
C LYS A 445 -13.07 53.60 -6.09
N GLU A 446 -12.32 53.52 -5.00
CA GLU A 446 -11.73 54.68 -4.33
C GLU A 446 -10.79 55.45 -5.26
N VAL A 447 -9.85 54.75 -5.91
CA VAL A 447 -8.85 55.37 -6.79
C VAL A 447 -9.48 55.94 -8.06
N LEU A 448 -10.35 55.20 -8.74
CA LEU A 448 -10.87 55.61 -10.05
C LEU A 448 -11.99 56.65 -9.99
N THR A 449 -12.66 56.84 -8.84
CA THR A 449 -13.73 57.83 -8.70
C THR A 449 -13.29 59.18 -8.12
N ASP A 450 -12.09 59.21 -7.53
CA ASP A 450 -11.38 60.41 -7.09
C ASP A 450 -10.52 60.95 -8.25
N PRO A 451 -10.75 62.18 -8.74
CA PRO A 451 -10.01 62.75 -9.86
C PRO A 451 -8.51 62.87 -9.62
N GLU A 452 -8.06 63.15 -8.39
CA GLU A 452 -6.65 63.33 -8.07
C GLU A 452 -5.93 61.98 -8.00
N LYS A 453 -6.52 61.02 -7.27
CA LYS A 453 -5.98 59.65 -7.18
C LYS A 453 -5.94 58.97 -8.54
N ARG A 454 -6.98 59.11 -9.35
CA ARG A 454 -7.00 58.57 -10.72
C ARG A 454 -5.90 59.17 -11.58
N LYS A 455 -5.68 60.49 -11.49
CA LYS A 455 -4.61 61.17 -12.25
C LYS A 455 -3.22 60.71 -11.79
N GLN A 456 -3.00 60.53 -10.50
CA GLN A 456 -1.75 59.98 -9.95
C GLN A 456 -1.50 58.56 -10.48
N PHE A 457 -2.53 57.71 -10.42
CA PHE A 457 -2.48 56.35 -10.95
C PHE A 457 -2.20 56.31 -12.46
N ASP A 458 -2.88 57.16 -13.25
CA ASP A 458 -2.67 57.27 -14.69
C ASP A 458 -1.25 57.80 -15.03
N ALA A 459 -0.62 58.55 -14.11
CA ALA A 459 0.76 59.01 -14.21
C ALA A 459 1.80 57.94 -13.77
N GLY A 460 1.35 56.74 -13.42
CA GLY A 460 2.20 55.61 -13.04
C GLY A 460 2.60 55.56 -11.57
N GLN A 461 1.97 56.37 -10.71
CA GLN A 461 2.14 56.33 -9.26
C GLN A 461 0.90 55.72 -8.62
N ASP A 462 1.03 54.60 -7.91
CA ASP A 462 -0.12 54.00 -7.23
C ASP A 462 -0.45 54.82 -5.95
N PRO A 463 -1.62 55.49 -5.90
CA PRO A 463 -2.00 56.35 -4.79
C PRO A 463 -2.31 55.59 -3.50
N LEU A 464 -2.40 54.25 -3.55
CA LEU A 464 -2.57 53.39 -2.38
C LEU A 464 -1.33 52.54 -2.07
N ASP A 465 -0.18 52.79 -2.74
CA ASP A 465 1.08 52.08 -2.47
C ASP A 465 1.67 52.50 -1.10
N PRO A 466 1.83 51.56 -0.15
CA PRO A 466 2.43 51.84 1.16
C PRO A 466 3.90 52.29 1.09
N GLU A 467 4.64 51.95 0.03
CA GLU A 467 6.07 52.26 -0.10
C GLU A 467 6.35 53.63 -0.76
N ALA A 468 5.36 54.25 -1.40
CA ALA A 468 5.51 55.55 -2.07
C ALA A 468 5.91 56.71 -1.12
N GLY A 469 5.77 56.52 0.21
CA GLY A 469 6.20 57.47 1.24
C GLY A 469 7.63 57.28 1.78
N ARG A 470 8.38 56.25 1.36
CA ARG A 470 9.68 55.89 1.97
C ARG A 470 10.92 56.51 1.32
N ASN A 471 10.77 57.34 0.30
CA ASN A 471 11.89 57.98 -0.41
C ASN A 471 12.21 59.41 0.04
N GLY A 472 12.06 59.71 1.33
CA GLY A 472 12.50 61.00 1.89
C GLY A 472 12.74 60.93 3.40
N PHE A 473 13.99 61.16 3.78
CA PHE A 473 14.55 61.28 5.15
C PHE A 473 14.94 59.98 5.86
N GLY A 474 16.26 59.83 6.05
CA GLY A 474 16.89 58.73 6.76
C GLY A 474 16.99 58.92 8.27
N GLY A 475 17.26 57.80 8.94
CA GLY A 475 17.79 57.74 10.30
C GLY A 475 16.95 56.89 11.27
N GLY A 476 17.46 55.71 11.68
CA GLY A 476 17.04 55.05 12.92
C GLY A 476 16.82 53.53 12.88
N ASN A 477 17.89 52.80 13.24
CA ASN A 477 18.10 51.41 13.70
C ASN A 477 17.03 50.27 13.67
N PRO A 478 17.51 49.00 13.63
CA PRO A 478 16.76 47.81 13.22
C PRO A 478 16.20 46.99 14.41
N PHE A 479 15.28 46.08 14.07
CA PHE A 479 14.52 45.15 14.93
C PHE A 479 13.16 45.65 15.45
N HIS A 480 12.11 45.38 14.67
CA HIS A 480 10.80 45.04 15.22
C HIS A 480 10.18 43.89 14.41
N HIS A 481 9.62 42.93 15.14
CA HIS A 481 9.01 41.69 14.69
C HIS A 481 8.00 41.85 13.56
N PHE A 482 8.12 40.96 12.58
CA PHE A 482 7.15 40.72 11.51
C PHE A 482 5.80 40.24 12.07
N HIS A 483 4.85 41.16 12.18
CA HIS A 483 3.42 40.85 12.13
C HIS A 483 2.85 41.53 10.87
N HIS A 484 2.78 40.80 9.75
CA HIS A 484 2.04 41.24 8.57
C HIS A 484 0.54 41.04 8.80
N GLY A 485 -0.04 41.93 9.61
CA GLY A 485 -1.45 42.28 9.48
C GLY A 485 -1.55 43.38 8.43
N SER A 486 -2.44 43.22 7.46
CA SER A 486 -2.84 44.31 6.56
C SER A 486 -3.12 45.58 7.40
N PRO A 487 -2.52 46.75 7.10
CA PRO A 487 -2.60 47.92 7.97
C PRO A 487 -3.97 48.63 7.94
N PHE A 488 -4.99 48.01 7.34
CA PHE A 488 -6.27 48.65 7.05
C PHE A 488 -7.41 48.02 7.87
N GLN A 489 -7.58 48.49 9.11
CA GLN A 489 -8.87 48.37 9.79
C GLN A 489 -9.84 49.41 9.18
N PHE A 490 -10.64 49.00 8.21
CA PHE A 490 -11.80 49.79 7.80
C PHE A 490 -12.90 49.66 8.86
N LYS A 491 -13.20 50.76 9.57
CA LYS A 491 -14.45 50.90 10.32
C LYS A 491 -15.55 51.32 9.36
N PHE A 492 -16.50 50.44 9.14
CA PHE A 492 -17.65 50.72 8.28
C PHE A 492 -18.71 51.50 9.07
N HIS A 493 -19.04 52.70 8.60
CA HIS A 493 -20.28 53.39 8.97
C HIS A 493 -21.25 53.24 7.81
N PHE A 494 -22.36 52.56 8.06
CA PHE A 494 -23.49 52.47 7.14
C PHE A 494 -24.61 53.38 7.65
N THR A 495 -25.07 54.29 6.80
CA THR A 495 -26.36 55.00 6.91
C THR A 495 -27.21 54.66 5.72
#